data_AF-A0A1W6AID0-F1
#
_entry.id   AF-A0A1W6AID0-F1
#
_cell.length_a   1.000
_cell.length_b   1.000
_cell.length_c   1.000
_cell.angle_alpha   90.00
_cell.angle_beta   90.00
_cell.angle_gamma   90.00
#
_symmetry.space_group_name_H-M   'P 1'
#
loop_
_entity.id
_entity.type
_entity.pdbx_description
1 polymer ?
#
loop_
_entity_poly.entity_id
_entity_poly.type
_entity_poly.pdbx_seq_one_letter_code
_entity_poly.pdbx_strand_id
1 'polypeptide(L)'
;MKQAIAAILIVGLVITSTWLWSQNRALQNKVQKTEKKWTEQVKELTAENKSLQKRITVLTENTQDKGQEVAKKFVTLLMQQDNQQKEKSGLMQIKQMVTGEAKRKLFEAPDDAHGHLMDPSLQIQTKANITDVYYRKTADNKAEVTVKYDYVATVNSTEQQQKHTMKLYLILEELEWFIENYEFQINAGIEGP
;
A
#
# COMPACT_ATOMS: atom_id res chain seq x y z
N MET A 1 -1.88 78.63 45.38
CA MET A 1 -1.61 77.19 45.63
C MET A 1 -2.60 76.24 44.95
N LYS A 2 -3.92 76.47 45.00
CA LYS A 2 -4.92 75.52 44.45
C LYS A 2 -4.85 75.31 42.92
N GLN A 3 -4.54 76.34 42.12
CA GLN A 3 -4.47 76.22 40.66
C GLN A 3 -3.18 75.55 40.13
N ALA A 4 -2.06 75.68 40.85
CA ALA A 4 -0.81 75.02 40.48
C ALA A 4 -0.89 73.50 40.65
N ILE A 5 -1.56 73.02 41.71
CA ILE A 5 -1.79 71.59 41.97
C ILE A 5 -2.74 70.99 40.92
N ALA A 6 -3.79 71.74 40.52
CA ALA A 6 -4.70 71.33 39.47
C ALA A 6 -4.02 71.22 38.09
N ALA A 7 -3.14 72.16 37.75
CA ALA A 7 -2.37 72.10 36.50
C ALA A 7 -1.43 70.89 36.43
N ILE A 8 -0.76 70.55 37.54
CA ILE A 8 0.12 69.36 37.61
C ILE A 8 -0.68 68.06 37.47
N LEU A 9 -1.87 67.97 38.08
CA LEU A 9 -2.75 66.81 37.93
C LEU A 9 -3.25 66.61 36.49
N ILE A 10 -3.59 67.70 35.80
CA ILE A 10 -4.04 67.65 34.41
C ILE A 10 -2.90 67.20 33.49
N VAL A 11 -1.69 67.74 33.67
CA VAL A 11 -0.51 67.33 32.89
C VAL A 11 -0.19 65.86 33.13
N GLY A 12 -0.24 65.40 34.38
CA GLY A 12 -0.06 63.99 34.73
C GLY A 12 -1.06 63.08 34.02
N LEU A 13 -2.34 63.46 34.00
CA LEU A 13 -3.40 62.70 33.33
C LEU A 13 -3.20 62.63 31.81
N VAL A 14 -2.78 63.72 31.16
CA VAL A 14 -2.54 63.74 29.72
C VAL A 14 -1.36 62.83 29.33
N ILE A 15 -0.30 62.81 30.13
CA ILE A 15 0.86 61.94 29.91
C ILE A 15 0.47 60.46 30.09
N THR A 16 -0.29 60.12 31.14
CA THR A 16 -0.73 58.74 31.35
C THR A 16 -1.71 58.28 30.26
N SER A 17 -2.58 59.18 29.79
CA SER A 17 -3.56 58.89 28.72
C SER A 17 -2.86 58.61 27.39
N THR A 18 -1.87 59.42 27.02
CA THR A 18 -1.10 59.24 25.79
C THR A 18 -0.23 57.98 25.83
N TRP A 19 0.34 57.64 27.00
CA TRP A 19 1.10 56.41 27.19
C TRP A 19 0.22 55.15 27.09
N LEU A 20 -0.95 55.15 27.72
CA LEU A 20 -1.94 54.05 27.61
C LEU A 20 -2.43 53.87 26.17
N TRP A 21 -2.68 54.96 25.44
CA TRP A 21 -3.09 54.90 24.05
C TRP A 21 -2.00 54.32 23.14
N SER A 22 -0.73 54.70 23.39
CA SER A 22 0.43 54.15 22.69
C SER A 22 0.59 52.63 22.93
N GLN A 23 0.45 52.18 24.19
CA GLN A 23 0.48 50.74 24.51
C GLN A 23 -0.68 49.99 23.85
N ASN A 24 -1.88 50.54 23.87
CA ASN A 24 -3.05 49.89 23.29
C ASN A 24 -2.91 49.71 21.76
N ARG A 25 -2.37 50.73 21.06
CA ARG A 25 -2.03 50.61 19.63
C ARG A 25 -0.95 49.56 19.38
N ALA A 26 0.08 49.50 20.23
CA ALA A 26 1.14 48.51 20.10
C ALA A 26 0.60 47.08 20.30
N LEU A 27 -0.32 46.88 21.25
CA LEU A 27 -1.00 45.61 21.49
C LEU A 27 -1.91 45.22 20.32
N GLN A 28 -2.74 46.14 19.82
CA GLN A 28 -3.60 45.87 18.66
C GLN A 28 -2.78 45.49 17.42
N ASN A 29 -1.67 46.19 17.15
CA ASN A 29 -0.78 45.86 16.05
C ASN A 29 -0.10 44.49 16.22
N LYS A 30 0.26 44.12 17.46
CA LYS A 30 0.79 42.78 17.75
C LYS A 30 -0.27 41.72 17.50
N VAL A 31 -1.48 41.89 18.03
CA VAL A 31 -2.60 40.96 17.86
C VAL A 31 -2.93 40.76 16.38
N GLN A 32 -3.10 41.84 15.62
CA GLN A 32 -3.38 41.76 14.18
C GLN A 32 -2.27 41.06 13.39
N LYS A 33 -0.99 41.30 13.73
CA LYS A 33 0.14 40.60 13.10
C LYS A 33 0.12 39.11 13.42
N THR A 34 -0.16 38.74 14.67
CA THR A 34 -0.30 37.32 15.04
C THR A 34 -1.49 36.69 14.33
N GLU A 35 -2.66 37.30 14.34
CA GLU A 35 -3.86 36.75 13.68
C GLU A 35 -3.63 36.53 12.18
N LYS A 36 -2.99 37.48 11.48
CA LYS A 36 -2.60 37.30 10.08
C LYS A 36 -1.65 36.11 9.90
N LYS A 37 -0.62 36.01 10.74
CA LYS A 37 0.34 34.90 10.67
C LYS A 37 -0.33 33.55 10.95
N TRP A 38 -1.21 33.47 11.93
CA TRP A 38 -1.97 32.27 12.26
C TRP A 38 -2.95 31.89 11.14
N THR A 39 -3.65 32.85 10.56
CA THR A 39 -4.58 32.58 9.45
C THR A 39 -3.85 32.15 8.18
N GLU A 40 -2.69 32.72 7.88
CA GLU A 40 -1.82 32.28 6.79
C GLU A 40 -1.31 30.85 7.03
N GLN A 41 -0.80 30.54 8.23
CA GLN A 41 -0.34 29.19 8.58
C GLN A 41 -1.47 28.15 8.52
N VAL A 42 -2.66 28.48 9.04
CA VAL A 42 -3.81 27.57 8.96
C VAL A 42 -4.21 27.32 7.50
N LYS A 43 -4.18 28.35 6.65
CA LYS A 43 -4.51 28.25 5.22
C LYS A 43 -3.48 27.41 4.46
N GLU A 44 -2.20 27.57 4.77
CA GLU A 44 -1.11 26.77 4.21
C GLU A 44 -1.24 25.30 4.63
N LEU A 45 -1.43 25.04 5.93
CA LEU A 45 -1.61 23.69 6.48
C LEU A 45 -2.87 23.00 5.95
N THR A 46 -3.97 23.72 5.72
CA THR A 46 -5.18 23.13 5.11
C THR A 46 -4.99 22.83 3.63
N ALA A 47 -4.27 23.68 2.90
CA ALA A 47 -3.91 23.41 1.51
C ALA A 47 -2.98 22.20 1.39
N GLU A 48 -1.98 22.10 2.26
CA GLU A 48 -1.06 20.96 2.34
C GLU A 48 -1.80 19.67 2.71
N ASN A 49 -2.66 19.70 3.73
CA ASN A 49 -3.49 18.54 4.09
C ASN A 49 -4.42 18.09 2.95
N LYS A 50 -5.05 19.03 2.22
CA LYS A 50 -5.91 18.68 1.07
C LYS A 50 -5.11 18.09 -0.09
N SER A 51 -3.88 18.56 -0.30
CA SER A 51 -2.94 18.01 -1.29
C SER A 51 -2.49 16.60 -0.90
N LEU A 52 -2.14 16.40 0.38
CA LEU A 52 -1.75 15.11 0.93
C LEU A 52 -2.92 14.11 0.87
N GLN A 53 -4.13 14.51 1.24
CA GLN A 53 -5.32 13.67 1.11
C GLN A 53 -5.58 13.27 -0.34
N LYS A 54 -5.49 14.20 -1.30
CA LYS A 54 -5.63 13.86 -2.72
C LYS A 54 -4.56 12.87 -3.19
N ARG A 55 -3.30 13.06 -2.78
CA ARG A 55 -2.21 12.13 -3.09
C ARG A 55 -2.44 10.76 -2.47
N ILE A 56 -2.91 10.71 -1.22
CA ILE A 56 -3.27 9.47 -0.53
C ILE A 56 -4.42 8.76 -1.27
N THR A 57 -5.45 9.48 -1.71
CA THR A 57 -6.57 8.89 -2.47
C THR A 57 -6.10 8.29 -3.79
N VAL A 58 -5.30 9.02 -4.58
CA VAL A 58 -4.75 8.52 -5.85
C VAL A 58 -3.81 7.31 -5.62
N LEU A 59 -3.01 7.32 -4.55
CA LEU A 59 -2.21 6.16 -4.15
C LEU A 59 -3.08 4.99 -3.70
N THR A 60 -4.20 5.25 -3.02
CA THR A 60 -5.12 4.22 -2.54
C THR A 60 -5.92 3.57 -3.69
N GLU A 61 -6.33 4.36 -4.67
CA GLU A 61 -7.03 3.86 -5.87
C GLU A 61 -6.08 3.05 -6.77
N ASN A 62 -4.82 3.45 -6.90
CA ASN A 62 -3.82 2.76 -7.72
C ASN A 62 -3.19 1.53 -7.01
N THR A 63 -3.28 1.43 -5.69
CA THR A 63 -2.69 0.31 -4.93
C THR A 63 -3.51 -0.97 -5.03
N GLN A 64 -4.83 -0.89 -5.18
CA GLN A 64 -5.67 -2.08 -5.37
C GLN A 64 -5.32 -2.81 -6.68
N ASP A 65 -5.35 -2.10 -7.81
CA ASP A 65 -5.09 -2.69 -9.13
C ASP A 65 -3.68 -3.29 -9.20
N LYS A 66 -2.69 -2.55 -8.67
CA LYS A 66 -1.31 -3.05 -8.55
C LYS A 66 -1.22 -4.30 -7.67
N GLY A 67 -1.89 -4.32 -6.52
CA GLY A 67 -1.92 -5.49 -5.65
C GLY A 67 -2.53 -6.72 -6.34
N GLN A 68 -3.61 -6.51 -7.10
CA GLN A 68 -4.21 -7.56 -7.92
C GLN A 68 -3.30 -8.04 -9.05
N GLU A 69 -2.58 -7.13 -9.73
CA GLU A 69 -1.61 -7.50 -10.77
C GLU A 69 -0.46 -8.34 -10.23
N VAL A 70 0.14 -7.93 -9.10
CA VAL A 70 1.19 -8.71 -8.43
C VAL A 70 0.69 -10.11 -8.09
N ALA A 71 -0.52 -10.21 -7.53
CA ALA A 71 -1.13 -11.48 -7.19
C ALA A 71 -1.38 -12.39 -8.41
N LYS A 72 -1.97 -11.84 -9.49
CA LYS A 72 -2.18 -12.57 -10.76
C LYS A 72 -0.87 -13.08 -11.33
N LYS A 73 0.11 -12.19 -11.44
CA LYS A 73 1.44 -12.52 -12.00
C LYS A 73 2.12 -13.61 -11.19
N PHE A 74 2.05 -13.55 -9.85
CA PHE A 74 2.62 -14.58 -9.00
C PHE A 74 1.96 -15.94 -9.22
N VAL A 75 0.62 -16.02 -9.24
CA VAL A 75 -0.09 -17.28 -9.46
C VAL A 75 0.25 -17.87 -10.82
N THR A 76 0.26 -17.05 -11.87
CA THR A 76 0.62 -17.48 -13.23
C THR A 76 2.04 -18.05 -13.26
N LEU A 77 3.02 -17.32 -12.72
CA LEU A 77 4.42 -17.77 -12.73
C LEU A 77 4.64 -19.01 -11.87
N LEU A 78 3.99 -19.09 -10.70
CA LEU A 78 4.16 -20.22 -9.79
C LEU A 78 3.62 -21.53 -10.38
N MET A 79 2.50 -21.43 -11.11
CA MET A 79 1.81 -22.56 -11.74
C MET A 79 2.34 -22.86 -13.15
N GLN A 80 3.16 -21.99 -13.73
CA GLN A 80 3.78 -22.21 -15.03
C GLN A 80 4.99 -23.14 -14.88
N GLN A 81 4.92 -24.31 -15.51
CA GLN A 81 6.02 -25.25 -15.57
C GLN A 81 6.01 -25.97 -16.91
N ASP A 82 7.19 -26.17 -17.46
CA ASP A 82 7.43 -27.06 -18.59
C ASP A 82 8.63 -27.93 -18.21
N ASN A 83 8.41 -29.24 -18.09
CA ASN A 83 9.46 -30.15 -17.65
C ASN A 83 10.54 -30.41 -18.72
N GLN A 84 10.33 -29.99 -19.96
CA GLN A 84 11.34 -30.00 -21.02
C GLN A 84 12.28 -28.80 -20.94
N GLN A 85 11.93 -27.76 -20.16
CA GLN A 85 12.81 -26.62 -19.91
C GLN A 85 13.80 -26.95 -18.78
N LYS A 86 15.10 -26.74 -19.05
CA LYS A 86 16.17 -26.93 -18.05
C LYS A 86 16.07 -26.00 -16.85
N GLU A 87 15.44 -24.84 -17.02
CA GLU A 87 15.18 -23.88 -15.96
C GLU A 87 13.69 -23.60 -15.85
N LYS A 88 13.19 -23.52 -14.61
CA LYS A 88 11.80 -23.13 -14.36
C LYS A 88 11.64 -21.65 -14.72
N SER A 89 11.04 -21.39 -15.89
CA SER A 89 10.71 -20.05 -16.35
C SER A 89 9.93 -19.31 -15.26
N GLY A 90 10.39 -18.11 -14.89
CA GLY A 90 9.74 -17.27 -13.89
C GLY A 90 10.25 -17.40 -12.45
N LEU A 91 11.12 -18.36 -12.12
CA LEU A 91 11.60 -18.55 -10.74
C LEU A 91 12.33 -17.31 -10.18
N MET A 92 13.17 -16.65 -10.98
CA MET A 92 13.83 -15.39 -10.59
C MET A 92 12.83 -14.26 -10.35
N GLN A 93 11.78 -14.17 -11.17
CA GLN A 93 10.74 -13.15 -11.01
C GLN A 93 9.93 -13.41 -9.73
N ILE A 94 9.58 -14.68 -9.45
CA ILE A 94 8.92 -15.07 -8.20
C ILE A 94 9.78 -14.66 -7.00
N LYS A 95 11.10 -14.89 -7.05
CA LYS A 95 12.03 -14.51 -5.97
C LYS A 95 12.03 -13.00 -5.68
N GLN A 96 11.80 -12.17 -6.69
CA GLN A 96 11.70 -10.70 -6.54
C GLN A 96 10.32 -10.24 -6.03
N MET A 97 9.30 -11.08 -6.13
CA MET A 97 7.92 -10.76 -5.75
C MET A 97 7.53 -11.22 -4.34
N VAL A 98 8.38 -12.04 -3.68
CA VAL A 98 8.07 -12.63 -2.38
C VAL A 98 8.98 -12.12 -1.27
N THR A 99 8.40 -11.99 -0.08
CA THR A 99 9.11 -11.71 1.17
C THR A 99 8.60 -12.65 2.27
N GLY A 100 9.11 -12.49 3.49
CA GLY A 100 8.58 -13.15 4.68
C GLY A 100 8.44 -14.67 4.57
N GLU A 101 7.23 -15.18 4.84
CA GLU A 101 6.94 -16.61 4.89
C GLU A 101 6.87 -17.23 3.49
N ALA A 102 6.35 -16.50 2.49
CA ALA A 102 6.31 -16.97 1.11
C ALA A 102 7.71 -17.27 0.56
N LYS A 103 8.69 -16.39 0.86
CA LYS A 103 10.09 -16.60 0.49
C LYS A 103 10.67 -17.86 1.14
N ARG A 104 10.42 -18.06 2.44
CA ARG A 104 10.87 -19.26 3.16
C ARG A 104 10.29 -20.54 2.56
N LYS A 105 8.99 -20.57 2.30
CA LYS A 105 8.27 -21.73 1.73
C LYS A 105 8.80 -22.14 0.34
N LEU A 106 9.21 -21.17 -0.48
CA LEU A 106 9.59 -21.41 -1.87
C LEU A 106 11.08 -21.63 -2.09
N PHE A 107 11.94 -21.09 -1.22
CA PHE A 107 13.39 -21.03 -1.48
C PHE A 107 14.28 -21.47 -0.32
N GLU A 108 13.72 -21.64 0.88
CA GLU A 108 14.48 -22.01 2.08
C GLU A 108 13.95 -23.31 2.72
N ALA A 109 12.92 -23.92 2.13
CA ALA A 109 12.47 -25.25 2.49
C ALA A 109 13.51 -26.30 2.02
N PRO A 110 13.75 -27.37 2.80
CA PRO A 110 14.70 -28.42 2.43
C PRO A 110 14.30 -29.07 1.09
N ASP A 111 15.30 -29.36 0.24
CA ASP A 111 15.16 -29.79 -1.16
C ASP A 111 14.21 -31.00 -1.37
N ASP A 112 14.04 -31.86 -0.36
CA ASP A 112 13.12 -33.02 -0.39
C ASP A 112 11.63 -32.64 -0.45
N ALA A 113 11.25 -31.37 -0.25
CA ALA A 113 9.87 -30.90 -0.34
C ALA A 113 9.40 -30.61 -1.79
N HIS A 114 10.34 -30.52 -2.74
CA HIS A 114 10.05 -30.30 -4.16
C HIS A 114 10.24 -31.60 -4.92
N GLY A 115 9.24 -32.48 -4.79
CA GLY A 115 9.22 -33.88 -5.23
C GLY A 115 10.05 -34.24 -6.46
N HIS A 116 10.74 -35.37 -6.30
CA HIS A 116 11.57 -36.09 -7.25
C HIS A 116 11.11 -36.05 -8.72
N LEU A 117 12.10 -35.84 -9.59
CA LEU A 117 12.26 -36.36 -10.96
C LEU A 117 10.97 -36.88 -11.61
N MET A 118 10.26 -35.98 -12.28
CA MET A 118 9.27 -36.38 -13.29
C MET A 118 9.98 -37.22 -14.35
N ASP A 119 9.35 -38.30 -14.80
CA ASP A 119 9.85 -39.12 -15.90
C ASP A 119 10.13 -38.21 -17.11
N PRO A 120 11.39 -38.07 -17.54
CA PRO A 120 11.75 -37.15 -18.63
C PRO A 120 11.13 -37.56 -19.98
N SER A 121 10.56 -38.76 -20.08
CA SER A 121 9.84 -39.22 -21.27
C SER A 121 8.41 -38.66 -21.42
N LEU A 122 7.82 -38.12 -20.35
CA LEU A 122 6.49 -37.52 -20.38
C LEU A 122 6.61 -36.01 -20.57
N GLN A 123 5.97 -35.45 -21.60
CA GLN A 123 5.89 -33.99 -21.72
C GLN A 123 4.79 -33.48 -20.79
N ILE A 124 5.17 -32.70 -19.77
CA ILE A 124 4.27 -32.13 -18.78
C ILE A 124 4.37 -30.60 -18.85
N GLN A 125 3.26 -29.96 -19.18
CA GLN A 125 3.11 -28.51 -19.17
C GLN A 125 1.99 -28.12 -18.23
N THR A 126 2.21 -27.10 -17.40
CA THR A 126 1.20 -26.60 -16.47
C THR A 126 1.04 -25.10 -16.63
N LYS A 127 -0.20 -24.61 -16.51
CA LYS A 127 -0.54 -23.19 -16.55
C LYS A 127 -1.72 -22.88 -15.63
N ALA A 128 -1.84 -21.62 -15.25
CA ALA A 128 -3.00 -21.10 -14.54
C ALA A 128 -3.76 -20.11 -15.43
N ASN A 129 -5.05 -20.37 -15.66
CA ASN A 129 -5.96 -19.43 -16.30
C ASN A 129 -6.77 -18.73 -15.21
N ILE A 130 -6.46 -17.47 -14.94
CA ILE A 130 -7.14 -16.70 -13.88
C ILE A 130 -8.60 -16.47 -14.26
N THR A 131 -9.52 -16.91 -13.40
CA THR A 131 -10.96 -16.76 -13.60
C THR A 131 -11.53 -15.58 -12.82
N ASP A 132 -11.03 -15.34 -11.60
CA ASP A 132 -11.53 -14.30 -10.73
C ASP A 132 -10.49 -13.83 -9.72
N VAL A 133 -10.57 -12.56 -9.30
CA VAL A 133 -9.66 -11.95 -8.33
C VAL A 133 -10.41 -11.02 -7.39
N TYR A 134 -10.30 -11.30 -6.09
CA TYR A 134 -10.92 -10.51 -5.03
C TYR A 134 -9.85 -9.83 -4.19
N TYR A 135 -9.93 -8.51 -4.05
CA TYR A 135 -9.02 -7.71 -3.23
C TYR A 135 -9.71 -7.27 -1.95
N ARG A 136 -9.01 -7.39 -0.82
CA ARG A 136 -9.44 -6.88 0.48
C ARG A 136 -8.28 -6.16 1.15
N LYS A 137 -8.40 -4.83 1.33
CA LYS A 137 -7.45 -4.09 2.17
C LYS A 137 -7.60 -4.55 3.63
N THR A 138 -6.49 -4.90 4.28
CA THR A 138 -6.48 -5.35 5.68
C THR A 138 -5.79 -4.35 6.61
N ALA A 139 -4.82 -3.59 6.09
CA ALA A 139 -4.20 -2.46 6.77
C ALA A 139 -3.73 -1.42 5.73
N ASP A 140 -3.15 -0.30 6.16
CA ASP A 140 -2.66 0.73 5.23
C ASP A 140 -1.57 0.24 4.28
N ASN A 141 -0.73 -0.68 4.75
CA ASN A 141 0.33 -1.32 3.96
C ASN A 141 0.10 -2.82 3.78
N LYS A 142 -1.11 -3.35 4.03
CA LYS A 142 -1.40 -4.79 3.88
C LYS A 142 -2.71 -5.03 3.14
N ALA A 143 -2.71 -6.08 2.34
CA ALA A 143 -3.89 -6.53 1.63
C ALA A 143 -3.97 -8.06 1.55
N GLU A 144 -5.17 -8.56 1.38
CA GLU A 144 -5.43 -9.95 1.03
C GLU A 144 -5.98 -10.00 -0.39
N VAL A 145 -5.41 -10.86 -1.24
CA VAL A 145 -5.91 -11.11 -2.58
C VAL A 145 -6.25 -12.59 -2.74
N THR A 146 -7.51 -12.87 -3.08
CA THR A 146 -7.96 -14.23 -3.40
C THR A 146 -8.03 -14.38 -4.90
N VAL A 147 -7.24 -15.28 -5.46
CA VAL A 147 -7.17 -15.58 -6.90
C VAL A 147 -7.80 -16.93 -7.15
N LYS A 148 -8.86 -16.96 -7.95
CA LYS A 148 -9.47 -18.18 -8.48
C LYS A 148 -8.93 -18.41 -9.88
N TYR A 149 -8.55 -19.65 -10.18
CA TYR A 149 -7.99 -20.00 -11.48
C TYR A 149 -8.25 -21.44 -11.85
N ASP A 150 -8.31 -21.69 -13.14
CA ASP A 150 -8.29 -23.03 -13.71
C ASP A 150 -6.84 -23.45 -13.89
N TYR A 151 -6.41 -24.46 -13.14
CA TYR A 151 -5.14 -25.13 -13.31
C TYR A 151 -5.26 -26.13 -14.45
N VAL A 152 -4.47 -25.93 -15.50
CA VAL A 152 -4.44 -26.81 -16.66
C VAL A 152 -3.10 -27.53 -16.66
N ALA A 153 -3.16 -28.86 -16.59
CA ALA A 153 -2.00 -29.74 -16.76
C ALA A 153 -2.16 -30.51 -18.07
N THR A 154 -1.19 -30.37 -18.97
CA THR A 154 -1.12 -31.10 -20.23
C THR A 154 -0.06 -32.18 -20.09
N VAL A 155 -0.46 -33.44 -20.17
CA VAL A 155 0.43 -34.61 -20.16
C VAL A 155 0.29 -35.32 -21.49
N ASN A 156 1.36 -35.36 -22.30
CA ASN A 156 1.35 -35.98 -23.65
C ASN A 156 0.12 -35.59 -24.49
N SER A 157 -0.15 -34.27 -24.58
CA SER A 157 -1.29 -33.69 -25.32
C SER A 157 -2.69 -33.97 -24.75
N THR A 158 -2.79 -34.64 -23.60
CA THR A 158 -4.05 -34.77 -22.85
C THR A 158 -4.13 -33.65 -21.81
N GLU A 159 -5.12 -32.78 -21.92
CA GLU A 159 -5.35 -31.70 -20.95
C GLU A 159 -6.26 -32.18 -19.81
N GLN A 160 -5.85 -31.89 -18.59
CA GLN A 160 -6.68 -32.01 -17.39
C GLN A 160 -6.82 -30.63 -16.76
N GLN A 161 -8.04 -30.29 -16.35
CA GLN A 161 -8.36 -29.00 -15.76
C GLN A 161 -8.91 -29.18 -14.34
N GLN A 162 -8.39 -28.39 -13.40
CA GLN A 162 -8.82 -28.37 -12.00
C GLN A 162 -9.06 -26.94 -11.54
N LYS A 163 -10.07 -26.72 -10.70
CA LYS A 163 -10.39 -25.38 -10.17
C LYS A 163 -9.64 -25.13 -8.88
N HIS A 164 -8.73 -24.18 -8.88
CA HIS A 164 -7.92 -23.85 -7.71
C HIS A 164 -8.27 -22.47 -7.17
N THR A 165 -8.00 -22.27 -5.89
CA THR A 165 -8.07 -20.96 -5.25
C THR A 165 -6.81 -20.75 -4.43
N MET A 166 -6.18 -19.60 -4.61
CA MET A 166 -5.01 -19.19 -3.84
C MET A 166 -5.34 -17.89 -3.11
N LYS A 167 -5.10 -17.89 -1.80
CA LYS A 167 -5.20 -16.72 -0.96
C LYS A 167 -3.78 -16.18 -0.71
N LEU A 168 -3.58 -14.91 -1.03
CA LEU A 168 -2.29 -14.23 -0.97
C LEU A 168 -2.37 -13.10 0.04
N TYR A 169 -1.36 -13.02 0.90
CA TYR A 169 -1.18 -11.94 1.87
C TYR A 169 -0.08 -11.02 1.35
N LEU A 170 -0.44 -9.78 1.07
CA LEU A 170 0.42 -8.78 0.46
C LEU A 170 0.85 -7.72 1.49
N ILE A 171 2.08 -7.23 1.34
CA ILE A 171 2.65 -6.11 2.09
C ILE A 171 3.20 -5.06 1.13
N LEU A 172 2.93 -3.79 1.40
CA LEU A 172 3.42 -2.64 0.65
C LEU A 172 4.68 -2.11 1.34
N GLU A 173 5.83 -2.27 0.69
CA GLU A 173 7.13 -1.76 1.14
C GLU A 173 7.68 -0.83 0.05
N GLU A 174 8.14 0.37 0.42
CA GLU A 174 8.76 1.32 -0.54
C GLU A 174 7.92 1.60 -1.81
N LEU A 175 6.58 1.57 -1.69
CA LEU A 175 5.59 1.74 -2.79
C LEU A 175 5.46 0.52 -3.74
N GLU A 176 6.06 -0.61 -3.41
CA GLU A 176 5.95 -1.87 -4.15
C GLU A 176 5.24 -2.94 -3.32
N TRP A 177 4.41 -3.74 -3.99
CA TRP A 177 3.66 -4.83 -3.35
C TRP A 177 4.46 -6.12 -3.41
N PHE A 178 4.64 -6.75 -2.26
CA PHE A 178 5.28 -8.04 -2.10
C PHE A 178 4.31 -9.05 -1.50
N ILE A 179 4.50 -10.33 -1.80
CA ILE A 179 3.74 -11.42 -1.21
C ILE A 179 4.46 -11.89 0.05
N GLU A 180 3.86 -11.62 1.20
CA GLU A 180 4.36 -11.97 2.54
C GLU A 180 4.06 -13.44 2.86
N ASN A 181 2.89 -13.94 2.45
CA ASN A 181 2.46 -15.33 2.65
C ASN A 181 1.42 -15.76 1.60
N TYR A 182 1.22 -17.07 1.45
CA TYR A 182 0.15 -17.63 0.62
C TYR A 182 -0.41 -18.94 1.19
N GLU A 183 -1.69 -19.17 0.90
CA GLU A 183 -2.43 -20.39 1.22
C GLU A 183 -3.07 -20.93 -0.05
N PHE A 184 -3.00 -22.25 -0.24
CA PHE A 184 -3.49 -22.93 -1.43
C PHE A 184 -4.67 -23.84 -1.08
N GLN A 185 -5.74 -23.77 -1.87
CA GLN A 185 -6.93 -24.60 -1.74
C GLN A 185 -7.26 -25.23 -3.09
N ILE A 186 -7.31 -26.57 -3.12
CA ILE A 186 -7.79 -27.33 -4.27
C ILE A 186 -9.30 -27.50 -4.12
N ASN A 187 -10.07 -26.91 -5.03
CA ASN A 187 -11.50 -27.18 -5.10
C ASN A 187 -11.70 -28.28 -6.14
N ALA A 188 -11.89 -29.52 -5.67
CA ALA A 188 -12.04 -30.67 -6.56
C ALA A 188 -13.12 -30.39 -7.63
N GLY A 189 -12.72 -30.41 -8.89
CA GLY A 189 -13.60 -30.46 -10.05
C GLY A 189 -13.20 -31.69 -10.85
N ILE A 190 -13.95 -32.78 -10.67
CA ILE A 190 -13.94 -33.91 -11.58
C ILE A 190 -15.06 -33.62 -12.57
N GLU A 191 -14.74 -33.48 -13.84
CA GLU A 191 -15.60 -33.87 -14.95
C GLU A 191 -14.79 -33.70 -16.25
N GLY A 192 -14.06 -34.75 -16.60
CA GLY A 192 -13.80 -35.07 -18.00
C GLY A 192 -14.79 -36.16 -18.42
N PRO A 193 -15.32 -36.13 -19.65
CA PRO A 193 -15.96 -37.31 -20.24
C PRO A 193 -14.98 -38.48 -20.40
#